data_AF-A0AA41VXF6-F1
#
_entry.id   AF-A0AA41VXF6-F1
#
_cell.length_a   1.000
_cell.length_b   1.000
_cell.length_c   1.000
_cell.angle_alpha   90.00
_cell.angle_beta   90.00
_cell.angle_gamma   90.00
#
_symmetry.space_group_name_H-M   'P 1'
#
loop_
_entity.id
_entity.type
_entity.pdbx_description
1 polymer ?
#
loop_
_entity_poly.entity_id
_entity_poly.type
_entity_poly.pdbx_seq_one_letter_code
_entity_poly.pdbx_strand_id
1 'polypeptide(L)'
;MCWLRIADDCFPASNFASSWNLGSIQSGELAALQVEVGKFLARKPSWSRVTDDGVQTRAHLETQMASSLALKSPNEYRQCLLSYIRFLAREADESRLREVCEGFLGPPTGMAESTDPKNPAWDPTVLGMRKHKLLREDILPAMASNRKVQRLLNEFVDLLSEYGSIETNVDRVPQPVILPVAVEQS
;
A
#
# COMPACT_ATOMS: atom_id res chain seq x y z
N MET A 1 -0.64 6.74 25.98
CA MET A 1 -0.30 7.83 25.04
C MET A 1 1.06 7.51 24.43
N CYS A 2 1.13 7.25 23.13
CA CYS A 2 2.39 7.09 22.40
C CYS A 2 2.57 8.27 21.44
N TRP A 3 3.78 8.80 21.34
CA TRP A 3 4.15 9.83 20.37
C TRP A 3 4.87 9.16 19.21
N LEU A 4 4.43 9.43 17.97
CA LEU A 4 5.10 8.98 16.76
C LEU A 4 5.74 10.17 16.06
N ARG A 5 7.01 10.04 15.68
CA ARG A 5 7.70 11.06 14.90
C ARG A 5 7.33 10.88 13.42
N ILE A 6 6.71 11.90 12.84
CA ILE A 6 6.11 11.84 11.49
C ILE A 6 6.99 12.56 10.44
N ALA A 7 7.85 13.50 10.87
CA ALA A 7 8.80 14.22 10.01
C ALA A 7 10.14 14.48 10.73
N ASP A 8 11.26 14.34 10.01
CA ASP A 8 12.61 14.38 10.57
C ASP A 8 13.69 14.69 9.50
N ASP A 9 14.86 15.17 9.92
CA ASP A 9 16.05 15.36 9.10
C ASP A 9 16.99 14.13 9.05
N CYS A 10 16.56 12.98 9.57
CA CYS A 10 17.35 11.75 9.67
C CYS A 10 17.77 11.09 8.34
N PHE A 11 17.30 11.57 7.19
CA PHE A 11 17.61 10.98 5.88
C PHE A 11 18.15 12.01 4.87
N PRO A 12 19.25 12.72 5.19
CA PRO A 12 19.76 13.81 4.35
C PRO A 12 20.33 13.32 3.01
N ALA A 13 20.68 12.04 2.88
CA ALA A 13 21.21 11.44 1.65
C ALA A 13 20.13 10.73 0.81
N SER A 14 18.87 10.72 1.25
CA SER A 14 17.80 10.03 0.52
C SER A 14 17.48 10.73 -0.80
N ASN A 15 17.58 9.99 -1.91
CA ASN A 15 17.24 10.47 -3.25
C ASN A 15 15.72 10.71 -3.44
N PHE A 16 14.91 10.29 -2.47
CA PHE A 16 13.46 10.46 -2.50
C PHE A 16 13.02 11.86 -2.07
N ALA A 17 13.79 12.55 -1.21
CA ALA A 17 13.46 13.89 -0.74
C ALA A 17 13.39 14.92 -1.88
N SER A 18 14.18 14.73 -2.95
CA SER A 18 14.14 15.55 -4.16
C SER A 18 12.93 15.30 -5.06
N SER A 19 12.28 14.14 -4.96
CA SER A 19 11.13 13.78 -5.80
C SER A 19 9.79 14.16 -5.19
N TRP A 20 9.77 14.54 -3.90
CA TRP A 20 8.55 14.94 -3.18
C TRP A 20 8.01 16.32 -3.61
N ASN A 21 8.79 17.14 -4.32
CA ASN A 21 8.44 18.54 -4.54
C ASN A 21 7.75 18.86 -5.88
N LEU A 22 6.50 19.34 -5.74
CA LEU A 22 6.02 20.67 -6.19
C LEU A 22 4.82 20.71 -7.18
N GLY A 23 4.28 19.58 -7.64
CA GLY A 23 3.26 19.61 -8.71
C GLY A 23 1.85 19.10 -8.38
N SER A 24 1.68 18.27 -7.34
CA SER A 24 0.38 17.62 -7.12
C SER A 24 -0.53 18.50 -6.27
N ILE A 25 -1.69 18.86 -6.85
CA ILE A 25 -2.81 19.59 -6.25
C ILE A 25 -3.40 18.86 -5.00
N GLN A 26 -2.87 17.68 -4.65
CA GLN A 26 -3.26 16.83 -3.52
C GLN A 26 -2.11 16.69 -2.49
N SER A 27 -1.56 17.81 -1.99
CA SER A 27 -0.62 17.76 -0.87
C SER A 27 -1.40 17.66 0.44
N GLY A 28 -1.24 16.55 1.16
CA GLY A 28 -1.80 16.37 2.50
C GLY A 28 -0.89 16.93 3.58
N GLU A 29 -1.22 16.65 4.84
CA GLU A 29 -0.50 17.16 6.01
C GLU A 29 0.96 16.67 6.06
N LEU A 30 1.23 15.42 5.64
CA LEU A 30 2.59 14.88 5.62
C LEU A 30 3.45 15.66 4.63
N ALA A 31 2.93 15.91 3.43
CA ALA A 31 3.66 16.63 2.40
C ALA A 31 4.01 18.06 2.83
N ALA A 32 3.08 18.76 3.49
CA ALA A 32 3.34 20.08 4.03
C ALA A 32 4.45 20.08 5.09
N LEU A 33 4.42 19.10 6.02
CA LEU A 33 5.45 18.96 7.06
C LEU A 33 6.83 18.65 6.46
N GLN A 34 6.90 17.77 5.46
CA GLN A 34 8.16 17.40 4.81
C GLN A 34 8.79 18.57 4.04
N VAL A 35 7.97 19.37 3.38
CA VAL A 35 8.43 20.61 2.72
C VAL A 35 9.03 21.58 3.75
N GLU A 36 8.43 21.71 4.93
CA GLU A 36 8.94 22.61 5.97
C GLU A 36 10.26 22.10 6.59
N VAL A 37 10.40 20.79 6.80
CA VAL A 37 11.70 20.18 7.19
C VAL A 37 12.75 20.42 6.10
N GLY A 38 12.39 20.24 4.83
CA GLY A 38 13.28 20.52 3.69
C GLY A 38 13.76 21.97 3.65
N LYS A 39 12.87 22.95 3.88
CA LYS A 39 13.25 24.37 4.00
C LYS A 39 14.18 24.63 5.19
N PHE A 40 13.90 24.00 6.33
CA PHE A 40 14.76 24.09 7.51
C PHE A 40 16.16 23.53 7.24
N LEU A 41 16.25 22.41 6.52
CA LEU A 41 17.51 21.80 6.13
C LEU A 41 18.27 22.61 5.08
N ALA A 42 17.59 23.19 4.09
CA ALA A 42 18.21 24.05 3.08
C ALA A 42 18.85 25.31 3.69
N ARG A 43 18.37 25.74 4.86
CA ARG A 43 18.95 26.85 5.64
C ARG A 43 20.21 26.45 6.43
N LYS A 44 20.52 25.15 6.55
CA LYS A 44 21.75 24.64 7.16
C LYS A 44 22.75 24.25 6.06
N PRO A 45 24.00 24.75 6.10
CA PRO A 45 25.04 24.25 5.21
C PRO A 45 25.41 22.82 5.63
N SER A 46 24.78 21.80 5.03
CA SER A 46 25.12 20.40 5.29
C SER A 46 26.30 19.98 4.40
N TRP A 47 27.41 19.57 5.03
CA TRP A 47 28.65 19.16 4.35
C TRP A 47 28.67 17.66 4.02
N SER A 48 27.65 16.89 4.37
CA SER A 48 27.70 15.43 4.22
C SER A 48 27.19 14.99 2.85
N ARG A 49 28.04 15.00 1.83
CA ARG A 49 27.83 14.19 0.61
C ARG A 49 28.07 12.72 0.98
N VAL A 50 27.13 12.13 1.70
CA VAL A 50 27.10 10.68 1.91
C VAL A 50 26.61 10.06 0.61
N THR A 51 27.34 9.07 0.10
CA THR A 51 26.93 8.27 -1.04
C THR A 51 25.67 7.47 -0.66
N ASP A 52 24.56 7.67 -1.37
CA ASP A 52 23.34 6.89 -1.22
C ASP A 52 23.57 5.48 -1.78
N ASP A 53 23.67 4.50 -0.87
CA ASP A 53 23.68 3.08 -1.18
C ASP A 53 22.24 2.50 -1.30
N GLY A 54 21.22 3.38 -1.30
CA GLY A 54 19.81 3.03 -1.35
C GLY A 54 19.21 2.64 0.02
N VAL A 55 20.03 2.37 1.03
CA VAL A 55 19.54 1.96 2.36
C VAL A 55 18.81 3.11 3.05
N GLN A 56 19.36 4.33 2.98
CA GLN A 56 18.71 5.52 3.52
C GLN A 56 17.43 5.88 2.73
N THR A 57 17.48 5.77 1.40
CA THR A 57 16.31 6.00 0.56
C THR A 57 15.16 5.05 0.91
N ARG A 58 15.46 3.76 1.12
CA ARG A 58 14.48 2.75 1.56
C ARG A 58 13.90 3.07 2.93
N ALA A 59 14.74 3.33 3.94
CA ALA A 59 14.29 3.63 5.29
C ALA A 59 13.44 4.91 5.36
N HIS A 60 13.77 5.90 4.52
CA HIS A 60 12.96 7.09 4.34
C HIS A 60 11.56 6.73 3.83
N LEU A 61 11.46 5.94 2.75
CA LEU A 61 10.17 5.52 2.18
C LEU A 61 9.29 4.75 3.17
N GLU A 62 9.89 3.84 3.95
CA GLU A 62 9.20 3.08 5.01
C GLU A 62 8.67 4.02 6.11
N THR A 63 9.48 4.99 6.53
CA THR A 63 9.06 6.03 7.47
C THR A 63 7.88 6.83 6.93
N GLN A 64 7.90 7.20 5.65
CA GLN A 64 6.83 7.98 5.01
C GLN A 64 5.52 7.19 4.87
N MET A 65 5.60 5.89 4.62
CA MET A 65 4.43 5.01 4.67
C MET A 65 3.84 4.92 6.09
N ALA A 66 4.69 4.76 7.11
CA ALA A 66 4.23 4.73 8.51
C ALA A 66 3.61 6.06 8.95
N SER A 67 4.23 7.18 8.57
CA SER A 67 3.76 8.54 8.82
C SER A 67 2.39 8.82 8.19
N SER A 68 2.21 8.46 6.91
CA SER A 68 0.92 8.65 6.22
C SER A 68 -0.19 7.77 6.77
N LEU A 69 0.14 6.58 7.27
CA LEU A 69 -0.80 5.71 7.98
C LEU A 69 -1.23 6.30 9.33
N ALA A 70 -0.28 6.87 10.08
CA ALA A 70 -0.58 7.53 11.35
C ALA A 70 -1.42 8.80 11.19
N LEU A 71 -1.19 9.56 10.12
CA LEU A 71 -2.00 10.72 9.73
C LEU A 71 -3.35 10.33 9.10
N LYS A 72 -3.61 9.03 8.91
CA LYS A 72 -4.83 8.50 8.27
C LYS A 72 -5.11 9.16 6.91
N SER A 73 -4.06 9.44 6.15
CA SER A 73 -4.13 10.11 4.86
C SER A 73 -4.05 9.09 3.73
N PRO A 74 -5.18 8.65 3.15
CA PRO A 74 -5.18 7.55 2.17
C PRO A 74 -4.42 7.89 0.89
N ASN A 75 -4.50 9.15 0.44
CA ASN A 75 -3.82 9.59 -0.78
C ASN A 75 -2.29 9.64 -0.57
N GLU A 76 -1.82 10.13 0.57
CA GLU A 76 -0.39 10.17 0.88
C GLU A 76 0.15 8.75 1.10
N TYR A 77 -0.61 7.88 1.76
CA TYR A 77 -0.24 6.48 1.91
C TYR A 77 -0.08 5.79 0.55
N ARG A 78 -1.05 5.98 -0.36
CA ARG A 78 -0.99 5.42 -1.72
C ARG A 78 0.22 5.94 -2.50
N GLN A 79 0.53 7.24 -2.41
CA GLN A 79 1.70 7.83 -3.07
C GLN A 79 3.03 7.32 -2.49
N CYS A 80 3.14 7.24 -1.16
CA CYS A 80 4.31 6.69 -0.48
C CYS A 80 4.53 5.21 -0.84
N LEU A 81 3.46 4.42 -0.80
CA LEU A 81 3.47 3.01 -1.19
C LEU A 81 3.96 2.83 -2.63
N LEU A 82 3.37 3.57 -3.58
CA LEU A 82 3.79 3.49 -4.98
C LEU A 82 5.26 3.88 -5.18
N SER A 83 5.76 4.84 -4.41
CA SER A 83 7.16 5.24 -4.46
C SER A 83 8.08 4.15 -3.91
N TYR A 84 7.66 3.50 -2.82
CA TYR A 84 8.34 2.33 -2.25
C TYR A 84 8.40 1.16 -3.23
N ILE A 85 7.27 0.79 -3.84
CA ILE A 85 7.21 -0.30 -4.82
C ILE A 85 8.10 -0.01 -6.03
N ARG A 86 8.09 1.22 -6.56
CA ARG A 86 8.98 1.60 -7.68
C ARG A 86 10.45 1.51 -7.29
N PHE A 87 10.80 1.90 -6.08
CA PHE A 87 12.15 1.76 -5.54
C PHE A 87 12.57 0.28 -5.45
N LEU A 88 11.74 -0.57 -4.83
CA LEU A 88 12.02 -2.00 -4.73
C LEU A 88 12.09 -2.69 -6.10
N ALA A 89 11.19 -2.32 -7.03
CA ALA A 89 11.19 -2.83 -8.39
C ALA A 89 12.48 -2.44 -9.12
N ARG A 90 12.97 -1.21 -8.95
CA ARG A 90 14.23 -0.75 -9.54
C ARG A 90 15.43 -1.54 -9.02
N GLU A 91 15.50 -1.77 -7.71
CA GLU A 91 16.57 -2.56 -7.08
C GLU A 91 16.43 -4.08 -7.30
N ALA A 92 15.30 -4.53 -7.86
CA ALA A 92 14.93 -5.93 -8.06
C ALA A 92 14.95 -6.76 -6.76
N ASP A 93 14.50 -6.15 -5.65
CA ASP A 93 14.35 -6.83 -4.37
C ASP A 93 13.04 -7.65 -4.35
N GLU A 94 13.10 -8.85 -4.92
CA GLU A 94 11.97 -9.77 -5.00
C GLU A 94 11.43 -10.16 -3.61
N SER A 95 12.31 -10.25 -2.61
CA SER A 95 11.93 -10.69 -1.26
C SER A 95 10.97 -9.70 -0.61
N ARG A 96 11.27 -8.41 -0.68
CA ARG A 96 10.41 -7.34 -0.14
C ARG A 96 9.16 -7.12 -0.97
N LEU A 97 9.28 -7.21 -2.29
CA LEU A 97 8.10 -7.10 -3.15
C LEU A 97 7.10 -8.22 -2.87
N ARG A 98 7.59 -9.44 -2.66
CA ARG A 98 6.76 -10.58 -2.25
C ARG A 98 6.05 -10.32 -0.93
N GLU A 99 6.79 -9.88 0.10
CA GLU A 99 6.21 -9.57 1.42
C GLU A 99 5.08 -8.53 1.31
N VAL A 100 5.29 -7.46 0.53
CA VAL A 100 4.24 -6.45 0.32
C VAL A 100 3.04 -7.06 -0.41
N CYS A 101 3.26 -7.78 -1.50
CA CYS A 101 2.17 -8.39 -2.26
C CYS A 101 1.37 -9.43 -1.42
N GLU A 102 2.04 -10.25 -0.62
CA GLU A 102 1.40 -11.21 0.30
C GLU A 102 0.57 -10.48 1.38
N GLY A 103 1.09 -9.40 1.96
CA GLY A 103 0.36 -8.56 2.91
C GLY A 103 -0.89 -7.90 2.31
N PHE A 104 -0.90 -7.67 0.99
CA PHE A 104 -2.04 -7.12 0.25
C PHE A 104 -3.00 -8.18 -0.31
N LEU A 105 -2.53 -9.41 -0.52
CA LEU A 105 -3.36 -10.53 -0.96
C LEU A 105 -4.14 -11.13 0.21
N GLY A 106 -3.48 -11.23 1.38
CA GLY A 106 -4.02 -11.89 2.56
C GLY A 106 -3.78 -13.41 2.55
N PRO A 107 -4.12 -14.08 3.66
CA PRO A 107 -4.02 -15.54 3.74
C PRO A 107 -4.89 -16.21 2.65
N PRO A 108 -4.45 -17.35 2.08
CA PRO A 108 -5.22 -18.14 1.12
C PRO A 108 -6.67 -18.29 1.55
N THR A 109 -7.61 -17.85 0.71
CA THR A 109 -9.06 -17.92 0.98
C THR A 109 -9.42 -19.34 1.41
N GLY A 110 -9.83 -19.51 2.66
CA GLY A 110 -10.10 -20.82 3.28
C GLY A 110 -9.25 -21.14 4.53
N MET A 111 -8.15 -20.42 4.75
CA MET A 111 -7.29 -20.60 5.94
C MET A 111 -7.47 -19.48 6.98
N ALA A 112 -8.29 -18.47 6.66
CA ALA A 112 -8.60 -17.31 7.49
C ALA A 112 -9.77 -17.56 8.47
N GLU A 113 -10.19 -18.80 8.70
CA GLU A 113 -11.10 -19.15 9.80
C GLU A 113 -10.34 -19.13 11.13
N SER A 114 -9.88 -17.95 11.52
CA SER A 114 -9.48 -17.65 12.89
C SER A 114 -10.71 -17.18 13.66
N THR A 115 -10.87 -17.77 14.84
CA THR A 115 -12.12 -18.07 15.55
C THR A 115 -12.75 -16.88 16.28
N ASP A 116 -12.58 -15.65 15.78
CA ASP A 116 -13.14 -14.45 16.40
C ASP A 116 -13.58 -13.38 15.37
N PRO A 117 -14.89 -13.15 15.16
CA PRO A 117 -15.40 -12.14 14.23
C PRO A 117 -15.08 -10.68 14.61
N LYS A 118 -14.40 -10.46 15.74
CA LYS A 118 -13.97 -9.13 16.22
C LYS A 118 -12.53 -8.76 15.83
N ASN A 119 -11.71 -9.70 15.39
CA ASN A 119 -10.32 -9.43 15.03
C ASN A 119 -9.87 -10.34 13.87
N PRO A 120 -10.30 -10.06 12.63
CA PRO A 120 -9.85 -10.84 11.50
C PRO A 120 -8.31 -10.78 11.44
N ALA A 121 -7.67 -11.94 11.27
CA ALA A 121 -6.21 -12.02 11.15
C ALA A 121 -5.65 -11.14 10.00
N TRP A 122 -6.50 -10.72 9.07
CA TRP A 122 -6.17 -9.83 7.97
C TRP A 122 -7.33 -8.89 7.62
N ASP A 123 -7.07 -7.58 7.59
CA ASP A 123 -8.03 -6.55 7.14
C ASP A 123 -7.99 -6.43 5.60
N PRO A 124 -9.12 -6.60 4.87
CA PRO A 124 -9.18 -6.44 3.42
C PRO A 124 -9.04 -4.99 2.94
N THR A 125 -9.11 -4.03 3.86
CA THR A 125 -9.00 -2.60 3.58
C THR A 125 -7.78 -1.97 4.27
N VAL A 126 -7.29 -0.86 3.73
CA VAL A 126 -6.29 0.00 4.36
C VAL A 126 -6.71 1.45 4.15
N LEU A 127 -6.99 2.15 5.25
CA LEU A 127 -7.54 3.53 5.21
C LEU A 127 -8.79 3.66 4.31
N GLY A 128 -9.65 2.64 4.30
CA GLY A 128 -10.85 2.60 3.45
C GLY A 128 -10.62 2.22 1.99
N MET A 129 -9.37 1.96 1.58
CA MET A 129 -9.03 1.46 0.24
C MET A 129 -8.96 -0.06 0.23
N ARG A 130 -9.58 -0.73 -0.75
CA ARG A 130 -9.49 -2.19 -0.89
C ARG A 130 -8.07 -2.61 -1.28
N LYS A 131 -7.45 -3.50 -0.51
CA LYS A 131 -6.08 -3.97 -0.76
C LYS A 131 -5.94 -4.68 -2.10
N HIS A 132 -6.87 -5.57 -2.47
CA HIS A 132 -6.84 -6.21 -3.80
C HIS A 132 -6.96 -5.22 -4.96
N LYS A 133 -7.75 -4.15 -4.78
CA LYS A 133 -7.85 -3.07 -5.78
C LYS A 133 -6.51 -2.33 -5.93
N LEU A 134 -5.87 -1.95 -4.81
CA LEU A 134 -4.55 -1.33 -4.83
C LEU A 134 -3.49 -2.27 -5.44
N LEU A 135 -3.53 -3.56 -5.09
CA LEU A 135 -2.61 -4.55 -5.64
C LEU A 135 -2.73 -4.61 -7.17
N ARG A 136 -3.96 -4.73 -7.68
CA ARG A 136 -4.25 -4.83 -9.12
C ARG A 136 -4.00 -3.56 -9.91
N GLU A 137 -4.50 -2.42 -9.43
CA GLU A 137 -4.51 -1.17 -10.19
C GLU A 137 -3.23 -0.35 -10.04
N ASP A 138 -2.49 -0.51 -8.93
CA ASP A 138 -1.35 0.35 -8.59
C ASP A 138 -0.04 -0.42 -8.45
N ILE A 139 0.00 -1.47 -7.60
CA ILE A 139 1.24 -2.16 -7.22
C ILE A 139 1.78 -2.98 -8.40
N LEU A 140 0.96 -3.84 -9.01
CA LEU A 140 1.39 -4.68 -10.13
C LEU A 140 1.88 -3.84 -11.33
N PRO A 141 1.19 -2.76 -11.76
CA PRO A 141 1.71 -1.87 -12.80
C PRO A 141 3.04 -1.20 -12.43
N ALA A 142 3.25 -0.84 -11.15
CA ALA A 142 4.52 -0.26 -10.71
C ALA A 142 5.68 -1.26 -10.76
N MET A 143 5.44 -2.54 -10.41
CA MET A 143 6.40 -3.63 -10.52
C MET A 143 6.79 -3.94 -11.98
N ALA A 144 5.86 -3.74 -12.91
CA ALA A 144 6.06 -4.03 -14.33
C ALA A 144 7.19 -3.21 -15.00
N SER A 145 7.65 -2.15 -14.34
CA SER A 145 8.77 -1.32 -14.80
C SER A 145 10.11 -2.06 -14.90
N ASN A 146 10.29 -3.18 -14.17
CA ASN A 146 11.52 -3.97 -14.21
C ASN A 146 11.28 -5.37 -14.78
N ARG A 147 12.10 -5.77 -15.76
CA ARG A 147 12.04 -7.10 -16.38
C ARG A 147 12.45 -8.23 -15.44
N LYS A 148 13.34 -7.96 -14.46
CA LYS A 148 13.81 -8.97 -13.50
C LYS A 148 12.67 -9.50 -12.63
N VAL A 149 11.74 -8.63 -12.25
CA VAL A 149 10.61 -8.93 -11.34
C VAL A 149 9.42 -9.56 -12.07
N GLN A 150 9.46 -9.72 -13.40
CA GLN A 150 8.30 -10.16 -14.19
C GLN A 150 7.77 -11.55 -13.79
N ARG A 151 8.65 -12.45 -13.34
CA ARG A 151 8.24 -13.76 -12.85
C ARG A 151 7.34 -13.62 -11.61
N LEU A 152 7.76 -12.80 -10.65
CA LEU A 152 6.99 -12.50 -9.44
C LEU A 152 5.70 -11.76 -9.76
N LEU A 153 5.75 -10.79 -10.68
CA LEU A 153 4.58 -10.07 -11.17
C LEU A 153 3.51 -11.03 -11.69
N ASN A 154 3.89 -11.95 -12.59
CA ASN A 154 2.95 -12.90 -13.20
C ASN A 154 2.35 -13.84 -12.15
N GLU A 155 3.14 -14.31 -11.19
CA GLU A 155 2.64 -15.12 -10.06
C GLU A 155 1.51 -14.39 -9.31
N PHE A 156 1.69 -13.11 -8.97
CA PHE A 156 0.64 -12.34 -8.28
C PHE A 156 -0.54 -11.95 -9.17
N VAL A 157 -0.34 -11.79 -10.49
CA VAL A 157 -1.45 -11.62 -11.44
C VAL A 157 -2.33 -12.86 -11.47
N ASP A 158 -1.73 -14.05 -11.55
CA ASP A 158 -2.44 -15.32 -11.58
C ASP A 158 -3.17 -15.57 -10.25
N LEU A 159 -2.51 -15.37 -9.11
CA LEU A 159 -3.12 -15.46 -7.79
C LEU A 159 -4.32 -14.51 -7.68
N LEU A 160 -4.17 -13.22 -8.01
CA LEU A 160 -5.29 -12.28 -7.95
C LEU A 160 -6.47 -12.65 -8.85
N SER A 161 -6.22 -13.31 -9.98
CA SER A 161 -7.27 -13.81 -10.85
C SER A 161 -8.12 -14.85 -10.13
N GLU A 162 -7.49 -15.79 -9.41
CA GLU A 162 -8.16 -16.82 -8.63
C GLU A 162 -9.09 -16.22 -7.56
N TYR A 163 -8.62 -15.21 -6.82
CA TYR A 163 -9.42 -14.51 -5.80
C TYR A 163 -10.63 -13.76 -6.40
N GLY A 164 -10.49 -13.14 -7.58
CA GLY A 164 -11.60 -12.47 -8.26
C GLY A 164 -12.75 -13.42 -8.64
N SER A 165 -12.44 -14.69 -8.91
CA SER A 165 -13.42 -15.75 -9.16
C SER A 165 -14.21 -16.15 -7.91
N ILE A 166 -13.63 -15.95 -6.71
CA ILE A 166 -14.24 -16.35 -5.44
C ILE A 166 -15.18 -15.26 -4.91
N GLU A 167 -14.80 -13.97 -5.00
CA GLU A 167 -15.68 -12.85 -4.63
C GLU A 167 -16.99 -12.87 -5.44
N THR A 168 -16.91 -13.23 -6.73
CA THR A 168 -18.09 -13.30 -7.62
C THR A 168 -19.00 -14.51 -7.36
N ASN A 169 -18.53 -15.52 -6.62
CA ASN A 169 -19.31 -16.72 -6.30
C ASN A 169 -20.12 -16.54 -4.99
N VAL A 170 -19.60 -15.77 -4.03
CA VAL A 170 -20.29 -15.48 -2.76
C VAL A 170 -21.52 -14.59 -2.96
N ASP A 171 -21.52 -13.71 -3.98
CA ASP A 171 -22.68 -12.89 -4.36
C ASP A 171 -23.80 -13.68 -5.09
N ARG A 172 -23.61 -14.97 -5.37
CA ARG A 172 -24.61 -15.85 -6.02
C ARG A 172 -25.33 -16.79 -5.04
N VAL A 173 -25.61 -16.36 -3.82
CA VAL A 173 -26.62 -17.06 -3.01
C VAL A 173 -28.00 -16.86 -3.67
N PRO A 174 -28.73 -17.93 -4.07
CA PRO A 174 -30.05 -17.78 -4.66
C PRO A 174 -30.99 -17.15 -3.63
N GLN A 175 -31.65 -16.06 -4.00
CA GLN A 175 -32.76 -15.53 -3.20
C GLN A 175 -33.82 -16.64 -3.03
N PRO A 176 -34.35 -16.87 -1.81
CA PRO A 176 -35.43 -17.82 -1.64
C PRO A 176 -36.65 -17.33 -2.41
N VAL A 177 -37.06 -18.11 -3.41
CA VAL A 177 -38.28 -17.89 -4.19
C VAL A 177 -39.47 -18.03 -3.24
N ILE A 178 -40.04 -16.90 -2.83
CA ILE A 178 -41.30 -16.87 -2.07
C ILE A 178 -42.42 -17.12 -3.08
N LEU A 179 -42.93 -18.35 -3.11
CA LEU A 179 -44.16 -18.69 -3.83
C LEU A 179 -45.36 -18.00 -3.14
N PRO A 180 -46.23 -17.27 -3.85
CA PRO A 180 -47.43 -16.72 -3.25
C PRO A 180 -48.42 -17.86 -2.96
N VAL A 181 -48.76 -17.99 -1.67
CA VAL A 181 -49.85 -18.86 -1.20
C VAL A 181 -51.16 -18.35 -1.77
N ALA A 182 -51.81 -19.16 -2.59
CA ALA A 182 -53.17 -18.90 -3.07
C ALA A 182 -54.13 -18.92 -1.87
N VAL A 183 -54.77 -17.77 -1.62
CA VAL A 183 -55.85 -17.65 -0.64
C VAL A 183 -57.13 -18.07 -1.36
N GLU A 184 -57.56 -19.31 -1.12
CA GLU A 184 -58.89 -19.81 -1.46
C GLU A 184 -59.87 -19.26 -0.41
N GLN A 185 -60.75 -18.34 -0.80
CA GLN A 185 -61.90 -17.93 0.01
C GLN A 185 -63.14 -18.66 -0.51
N SER A 186 -63.76 -19.43 0.40
CA SER A 186 -65.16 -19.88 0.34
C SER A 186 -66.07 -18.85 0.99
#